data_AF-G9L2U7-F1
#
_entry.id   AF-G9L2U7-F1
#
_cell.length_a   1.000
_cell.length_b   1.000
_cell.length_c   1.000
_cell.angle_alpha   90.00
_cell.angle_beta   90.00
_cell.angle_gamma   90.00
#
_symmetry.space_group_name_H-M   'P 1'
#
loop_
_entity.id
_entity.type
_entity.pdbx_description
1 polymer ?
#
loop_
_entity_poly.entity_id
_entity_poly.type
_entity_poly.pdbx_seq_one_letter_code
_entity_poly.pdbx_strand_id
1 'polypeptide(L)'
;YEDKLIPDLYSYFMEPWCMALFHDRFIDLRKELRQILTSKEEEDLPSIEQLARQIEDEEINLKEKPRNYLKRVYQETIYKSLVEKSILDYLHYNHYHLPMYAWPGI
;
A
#
# COMPACT_ATOMS: atom_id res chain seq x y z
N TYR A 1 17.68 -10.28 -21.20
CA TYR A 1 16.51 -10.07 -20.33
C TYR A 1 15.25 -10.38 -21.14
N GLU A 2 15.18 -11.61 -21.65
CA GLU A 2 14.07 -12.10 -22.47
C GLU A 2 13.44 -13.25 -21.69
N ASP A 3 12.12 -13.17 -21.56
CA ASP A 3 11.23 -13.93 -20.69
C ASP A 3 11.42 -13.71 -19.19
N LYS A 4 10.48 -12.96 -18.60
CA LYS A 4 10.29 -12.73 -17.15
C LYS A 4 9.84 -14.01 -16.42
N LEU A 5 10.39 -15.17 -16.78
CA LEU A 5 10.09 -16.44 -16.16
C LEU A 5 10.84 -16.53 -14.84
N ILE A 6 10.14 -16.97 -13.79
CA ILE A 6 10.73 -17.21 -12.48
C ILE A 6 11.53 -18.52 -12.58
N PRO A 7 12.88 -18.48 -12.51
CA PRO A 7 13.72 -19.64 -12.77
C PRO A 7 13.66 -20.68 -11.64
N ASP A 8 13.34 -20.23 -10.42
CA ASP A 8 13.13 -21.07 -9.26
C ASP A 8 11.97 -20.53 -8.42
N LEU A 9 10.86 -21.26 -8.44
CA LEU A 9 9.69 -20.91 -7.64
C LEU A 9 9.98 -21.00 -6.14
N TYR A 10 10.84 -21.92 -5.71
CA TYR A 10 11.14 -22.10 -4.29
C TYR A 10 11.85 -20.86 -3.72
N SER A 11 12.96 -20.44 -4.34
CA SER A 11 13.65 -19.21 -3.92
C SER A 11 12.75 -17.98 -4.02
N TYR A 12 11.94 -17.88 -5.08
CA TYR A 12 11.02 -16.76 -5.27
C TYR A 12 9.98 -16.62 -4.15
N PHE A 13 9.37 -17.73 -3.71
CA PHE A 13 8.39 -17.71 -2.62
C PHE A 13 9.04 -17.52 -1.25
N MET A 14 10.33 -17.84 -1.11
CA MET A 14 11.10 -17.62 0.12
C MET A 14 11.63 -16.19 0.24
N GLU A 15 11.50 -15.36 -0.80
CA GLU A 15 11.85 -13.95 -0.73
C GLU A 15 11.04 -13.23 0.36
N PRO A 16 11.65 -12.32 1.15
CA PRO A 16 10.98 -11.65 2.26
C PRO A 16 9.64 -10.99 1.86
N TRP A 17 9.64 -10.27 0.75
CA TRP A 17 8.45 -9.61 0.21
C TRP A 17 7.34 -10.60 -0.14
N CYS A 18 7.69 -11.81 -0.57
CA CYS A 18 6.75 -12.85 -0.97
C CYS A 18 6.09 -13.48 0.27
N MET A 19 6.90 -13.77 1.29
CA MET A 19 6.45 -14.33 2.56
C MET A 19 5.40 -13.45 3.25
N ALA A 20 5.55 -12.11 3.23
CA ALA A 20 4.54 -11.21 3.78
C ALA A 20 3.22 -11.25 3.01
N LEU A 21 3.24 -11.44 1.68
CA LEU A 21 2.03 -11.54 0.85
C LEU A 21 1.26 -12.84 1.09
N PHE A 22 1.98 -13.94 1.37
CA PHE A 22 1.39 -15.27 1.61
C PHE A 22 1.09 -15.55 3.09
N HIS A 23 1.41 -14.61 3.97
CA HIS A 23 1.03 -14.68 5.37
C HIS A 23 -0.50 -14.65 5.50
N ASP A 24 -1.06 -15.50 6.37
CA ASP A 24 -2.50 -15.67 6.56
C ASP A 24 -3.22 -14.35 6.88
N ARG A 25 -2.57 -13.49 7.69
CA ARG A 25 -3.05 -12.16 8.10
C ARG A 25 -2.83 -11.05 7.08
N PHE A 26 -2.21 -11.31 5.94
CA PHE A 26 -2.01 -10.29 4.90
C PHE A 26 -3.34 -9.72 4.38
N ILE A 27 -4.39 -10.54 4.37
CA ILE A 27 -5.74 -10.10 3.98
C ILE A 27 -6.28 -9.00 4.90
N ASP A 28 -5.93 -9.02 6.18
CA ASP A 28 -6.39 -8.03 7.14
C ASP A 28 -5.63 -6.71 6.95
N LEU A 29 -4.31 -6.77 6.70
CA LEU A 29 -3.54 -5.60 6.26
C LEU A 29 -4.14 -4.99 5.00
N ARG A 30 -4.48 -5.79 3.99
CA ARG A 30 -5.11 -5.27 2.75
C ARG A 30 -6.44 -4.55 3.03
N LYS A 31 -7.27 -5.07 3.94
CA LYS A 31 -8.53 -4.43 4.33
C LYS A 31 -8.27 -3.11 5.05
N GLU A 32 -7.32 -3.10 5.97
CA GLU A 32 -6.93 -1.91 6.73
C GLU A 32 -6.39 -0.80 5.82
N LEU A 33 -5.46 -1.14 4.92
CA LEU A 33 -4.93 -0.19 3.94
C LEU A 33 -6.02 0.36 3.01
N ARG A 34 -6.97 -0.49 2.60
CA ARG A 34 -8.12 -0.02 1.83
C ARG A 34 -8.95 0.95 2.66
N GLN A 35 -9.25 0.61 3.92
CA GLN A 35 -10.02 1.47 4.81
C GLN A 35 -9.37 2.85 4.98
N ILE A 36 -8.04 2.92 5.16
CA ILE A 36 -7.30 4.19 5.23
C ILE A 36 -7.51 5.02 3.97
N LEU A 37 -7.43 4.41 2.78
CA LEU A 37 -7.56 5.13 1.51
C LEU A 37 -9.00 5.54 1.16
N THR A 38 -10.00 4.84 1.71
CA THR A 38 -11.42 5.15 1.50
C THR A 38 -11.97 6.13 2.53
N SER A 39 -11.40 6.14 3.73
CA SER A 39 -11.82 7.00 4.83
C SER A 39 -11.35 8.43 4.60
N LYS A 40 -12.17 9.39 5.02
CA LYS A 40 -11.83 10.81 4.95
C LYS A 40 -11.06 11.16 6.23
N GLU A 41 -9.74 11.23 6.11
CA GLU A 41 -8.84 11.44 7.26
C GLU A 41 -8.54 12.92 7.54
N GLU A 42 -8.79 13.81 6.56
CA GLU A 42 -8.67 15.26 6.72
C GLU A 42 -9.99 15.95 6.36
N GLU A 43 -10.45 16.91 7.18
CA GLU A 43 -11.74 17.58 6.99
C GLU A 43 -11.85 18.32 5.65
N ASP A 44 -10.74 18.85 5.16
CA ASP A 44 -10.69 19.68 3.94
C ASP A 44 -10.31 18.90 2.67
N LEU A 45 -9.93 17.63 2.79
CA LEU A 45 -9.54 16.80 1.64
C LEU A 45 -10.46 15.60 1.45
N PRO A 46 -10.95 15.34 0.23
CA PRO A 46 -11.63 14.08 -0.08
C PRO A 46 -10.67 12.89 0.09
N SER A 47 -11.24 11.69 0.29
CA SER A 47 -10.46 10.46 0.30
C SER A 47 -9.87 10.13 -1.06
N ILE A 48 -8.83 9.29 -1.08
CA ILE A 48 -8.20 8.87 -2.34
C ILE A 48 -9.21 8.13 -3.23
N GLU A 49 -10.12 7.35 -2.65
CA GLU A 49 -11.20 6.71 -3.40
C GLU A 49 -12.19 7.74 -3.97
N GLN A 50 -12.58 8.75 -3.19
CA GLN A 50 -13.46 9.81 -3.67
C GLN A 50 -12.83 10.57 -4.84
N LEU A 51 -11.55 10.94 -4.72
CA LEU A 51 -10.81 11.58 -5.82
C LEU A 51 -10.76 10.71 -7.07
N ALA A 52 -10.53 9.41 -6.92
CA ALA A 52 -10.52 8.49 -8.06
C ALA A 52 -11.86 8.48 -8.80
N ARG A 53 -12.98 8.45 -8.05
CA ARG A 53 -14.34 8.52 -8.65
C ARG A 53 -14.60 9.84 -9.34
N GLN A 54 -14.26 10.96 -8.72
CA GLN A 54 -14.42 12.30 -9.30
C GLN A 54 -13.64 12.48 -10.61
N ILE A 55 -12.49 11.81 -10.74
CA ILE A 55 -11.71 11.82 -11.97
C ILE A 55 -12.36 10.96 -13.05
N GLU A 56 -12.91 9.79 -12.69
CA GLU A 56 -13.65 8.94 -13.62
C GLU A 56 -14.93 9.61 -14.13
N ASP A 57 -15.62 10.37 -13.27
CA ASP A 57 -16.83 11.11 -13.60
C ASP A 57 -16.54 12.46 -14.30
N GLU A 58 -15.28 12.74 -14.65
CA GLU A 58 -14.80 13.99 -15.28
C GLU A 58 -15.14 15.28 -14.51
N GLU A 59 -15.45 15.18 -13.20
CA GLU A 59 -15.74 16.34 -12.34
C GLU A 59 -14.50 17.21 -12.10
N ILE A 60 -13.30 16.64 -12.26
CA ILE A 60 -12.02 17.32 -12.08
C ILE A 60 -11.26 17.39 -13.41
N ASN A 61 -11.03 18.61 -13.89
CA ASN A 61 -10.16 18.82 -15.05
C ASN A 61 -8.68 18.83 -14.64
N LEU A 62 -8.00 17.71 -14.85
CA LEU A 62 -6.60 17.53 -14.49
C LEU A 62 -5.66 17.99 -15.61
N LYS A 63 -4.62 18.75 -15.26
CA LYS A 63 -3.52 19.11 -16.16
C LYS A 63 -2.52 17.97 -16.40
N GLU A 64 -2.63 16.91 -15.62
CA GLU A 64 -1.73 15.76 -15.62
C GLU A 64 -2.51 14.45 -15.69
N LYS A 65 -1.81 13.32 -15.91
CA LYS A 65 -2.45 12.01 -15.91
C LYS A 65 -3.08 11.71 -14.54
N PRO A 66 -4.31 11.17 -14.47
CA PRO A 66 -5.00 10.80 -13.23
C PRO A 66 -4.14 10.07 -12.20
N ARG A 67 -3.36 9.08 -12.65
CA ARG A 67 -2.48 8.29 -11.80
C ARG A 67 -1.36 9.10 -11.15
N ASN A 68 -0.84 10.11 -11.85
CA ASN A 68 0.21 10.98 -11.31
C ASN A 68 -0.36 11.92 -10.25
N TYR A 69 -1.56 12.47 -10.51
CA TYR A 69 -2.29 13.29 -9.54
C TYR A 69 -2.56 12.51 -8.24
N LEU A 70 -3.18 11.33 -8.33
CA LEU A 70 -3.48 10.50 -7.15
C LEU A 70 -2.21 10.10 -6.40
N LYS A 71 -1.12 9.79 -7.11
CA LYS A 71 0.18 9.51 -6.49
C LYS A 71 0.72 10.73 -5.75
N ARG A 72 0.61 11.93 -6.32
CA ARG A 72 1.03 13.18 -5.67
C ARG A 72 0.21 13.44 -4.41
N VAL A 73 -1.11 13.36 -4.50
CA VAL A 73 -2.00 13.53 -3.34
C VAL A 73 -1.63 12.54 -2.24
N TYR A 74 -1.48 11.25 -2.57
CA TYR A 74 -1.03 10.25 -1.60
C TYR A 74 0.29 10.64 -0.92
N GLN A 75 1.28 11.14 -1.69
CA GLN A 75 2.60 11.50 -1.18
C GLN A 75 2.64 12.78 -0.33
N GLU A 76 1.78 13.75 -0.65
CA GLU A 76 1.76 15.08 -0.05
C GLU A 76 0.81 15.21 1.15
N THR A 77 -0.01 14.19 1.41
CA THR A 77 -1.04 14.19 2.47
C THR A 77 -0.75 13.15 3.55
N ILE A 78 -1.58 13.13 4.60
CA ILE A 78 -1.47 12.16 5.71
C ILE A 78 -1.62 10.69 5.28
N TYR A 79 -2.23 10.40 4.12
CA TYR A 79 -2.46 9.02 3.69
C TYR A 79 -1.17 8.20 3.60
N LYS A 80 -0.06 8.80 3.15
CA LYS A 80 1.24 8.11 3.11
C LYS A 80 1.69 7.68 4.50
N SER A 81 1.66 8.58 5.49
CA SER A 81 2.14 8.26 6.82
C SER A 81 1.23 7.24 7.53
N LEU A 82 -0.08 7.29 7.31
CA LEU A 82 -1.02 6.30 7.84
C LEU A 82 -0.79 4.91 7.25
N VAL A 83 -0.62 4.81 5.93
CA VAL A 83 -0.32 3.54 5.24
C VAL A 83 1.03 2.99 5.70
N GLU A 84 2.07 3.83 5.76
CA GLU A 84 3.40 3.42 6.24
C GLU A 84 3.33 2.93 7.69
N LYS A 85 2.61 3.64 8.56
CA LYS A 85 2.41 3.22 9.95
C LYS A 85 1.67 1.87 10.04
N SER A 86 0.58 1.69 9.31
CA SER A 86 -0.19 0.44 9.29
C SER A 86 0.66 -0.76 8.83
N ILE A 87 1.51 -0.56 7.81
CA ILE A 87 2.46 -1.61 7.36
C ILE A 87 3.48 -1.91 8.46
N LEU A 88 4.05 -0.90 9.11
CA LEU A 88 5.00 -1.10 10.21
C LEU A 88 4.35 -1.82 11.40
N ASP A 89 3.12 -1.46 11.75
CA ASP A 89 2.34 -2.09 12.82
C ASP A 89 2.02 -3.55 12.49
N TYR A 90 1.62 -3.85 11.24
CA TYR A 90 1.40 -5.22 10.78
C TYR A 90 2.67 -6.06 10.87
N LEU A 91 3.78 -5.51 10.39
CA LEU A 91 5.07 -6.16 10.48
C LEU A 91 5.36 -6.45 11.97
N HIS A 92 5.29 -5.44 12.83
CA HIS A 92 5.65 -5.58 14.25
C HIS A 92 4.80 -6.63 14.95
N TYR A 93 3.49 -6.62 14.70
CA TYR A 93 2.57 -7.59 15.27
C TYR A 93 2.86 -9.04 14.83
N ASN A 94 3.40 -9.23 13.62
CA ASN A 94 3.70 -10.54 13.04
C ASN A 94 5.21 -10.87 13.05
N HIS A 95 6.04 -10.17 13.84
CA HIS A 95 7.50 -10.30 13.80
C HIS A 95 7.99 -11.75 14.01
N TYR A 96 7.33 -12.53 14.88
CA TYR A 96 7.65 -13.95 15.10
C TYR A 96 7.52 -14.80 13.83
N HIS A 97 6.58 -14.45 12.95
CA HIS A 97 6.33 -15.14 11.69
C HIS A 97 7.04 -14.49 10.50
N LEU A 98 7.50 -13.24 10.67
CA LEU A 98 8.20 -12.46 9.64
C LEU A 98 9.60 -12.01 10.10
N PRO A 99 10.48 -12.92 10.58
CA PRO A 99 11.78 -12.55 11.15
C PRO A 99 12.79 -12.00 10.13
N MET A 100 12.50 -12.16 8.83
CA MET A 100 13.34 -11.67 7.74
C MET A 100 13.23 -10.15 7.51
N TYR A 101 12.26 -9.48 8.13
CA TYR A 101 12.11 -8.03 8.05
C TYR A 101 12.95 -7.35 9.13
N ALA A 102 13.68 -6.29 8.75
CA ALA A 102 14.47 -5.50 9.68
C ALA A 102 13.59 -4.52 10.45
N TRP A 103 13.89 -4.33 11.74
CA TRP A 103 13.15 -3.47 12.65
C TRP A 103 14.05 -2.32 13.11
N PRO A 104 13.56 -1.06 13.11
CA PRO A 104 14.30 0.02 13.75
C PRO A 104 14.30 -0.19 15.27
N GLY A 105 15.48 -0.41 15.88
CA GLY A 105 15.62 -0.51 17.34
C GLY A 105 16.14 -1.84 17.89
N ILE A 106 16.63 -2.76 17.04
CA ILE A 106 17.45 -3.91 17.42
C ILE A 106 18.82 -3.78 16.76
#